data_AF-A0A0G0R6B2-F1
#
_entry.id   AF-A0A0G0R6B2-F1
#
_cell.length_a   1.000
_cell.length_b   1.000
_cell.length_c   1.000
_cell.angle_alpha   90.00
_cell.angle_beta   90.00
_cell.angle_gamma   90.00
#
_symmetry.space_group_name_H-M   'P 1'
#
loop_
_entity.id
_entity.type
_entity.pdbx_description
1 polymer ?
#
loop_
_entity_poly.entity_id
_entity_poly.type
_entity_poly.pdbx_seq_one_letter_code
_entity_poly.pdbx_strand_id
1 'polypeptide(L)'
;KKTGEFFGQITESAITSLAQILQDALRRFLVHFSGDHPHTHPGMPMAVFKDGPGYNFYIHHGKDWYLRIIPRLIHRAGFELGTGISVNIIDPADAADILKEEKPK
;
A
#
# COMPACT_ATOMS: atom_id res chain seq x y z
N LYS A 1 -0.53 -18.23 -6.97
CA LYS A 1 -0.27 -18.03 -5.53
C LYS A 1 -0.25 -19.41 -4.88
N LYS A 2 0.82 -19.76 -4.16
CA LYS A 2 0.86 -20.99 -3.35
C LYS A 2 0.30 -20.72 -1.97
N THR A 3 -0.30 -21.72 -1.34
CA THR A 3 -0.89 -21.63 0.00
C THR A 3 -0.20 -22.58 0.97
N GLY A 4 -0.29 -22.31 2.27
CA GLY A 4 0.30 -23.13 3.33
C GLY A 4 1.82 -23.03 3.48
N GLU A 5 2.48 -22.13 2.74
CA GLU A 5 3.94 -21.91 2.78
C GLU A 5 4.31 -20.70 3.64
N PHE A 6 5.51 -20.73 4.24
CA PHE A 6 6.14 -19.60 4.94
C PHE A 6 6.93 -18.71 3.97
N PHE A 7 7.19 -17.45 4.35
CA PHE A 7 7.99 -16.53 3.53
C PHE A 7 9.38 -17.08 3.18
N GLY A 8 10.05 -17.73 4.13
CA GLY A 8 11.38 -18.32 3.92
C GLY A 8 11.42 -19.50 2.93
N GLN A 9 10.27 -19.98 2.47
CA GLN A 9 10.15 -21.06 1.48
C GLN A 9 9.91 -20.53 0.05
N ILE A 10 9.97 -19.21 -0.14
CA ILE A 10 9.82 -18.57 -1.45
C ILE A 10 10.93 -19.01 -2.42
N THR A 11 10.55 -19.31 -3.68
CA THR A 11 11.51 -19.70 -4.73
C THR A 11 12.21 -18.49 -5.33
N GLU A 12 13.39 -18.67 -5.92
CA GLU A 12 14.13 -17.59 -6.59
C GLU A 12 13.32 -16.89 -7.70
N SER A 13 12.55 -17.66 -8.47
CA SER A 13 11.63 -17.12 -9.48
C SER A 13 10.55 -16.23 -8.85
N ALA A 14 9.99 -16.66 -7.71
CA ALA A 14 8.98 -15.89 -6.99
C ALA A 14 9.58 -14.66 -6.30
N ILE A 15 10.84 -14.69 -5.86
CA ILE A 15 11.56 -13.51 -5.37
C ILE A 15 11.67 -12.47 -6.49
N THR A 16 12.07 -12.89 -7.69
CA THR A 16 12.17 -11.99 -8.85
C THR A 16 10.82 -11.36 -9.19
N SER A 17 9.75 -12.15 -9.25
CA SER A 17 8.40 -11.64 -9.49
C SER A 17 7.91 -10.72 -8.37
N LEU A 18 8.18 -11.05 -7.10
CA LEU A 18 7.84 -10.21 -5.96
C LEU A 18 8.54 -8.86 -6.04
N ALA A 19 9.83 -8.83 -6.39
CA ALA A 19 10.59 -7.60 -6.54
C ALA A 19 9.99 -6.69 -7.62
N GLN A 20 9.58 -7.25 -8.75
CA GLN A 20 8.92 -6.51 -9.84
C GLN A 20 7.58 -5.93 -9.38
N ILE A 21 6.72 -6.75 -8.77
CA ILE A 21 5.40 -6.33 -8.27
C ILE A 21 5.54 -5.27 -7.18
N LEU A 22 6.49 -5.44 -6.26
CA LEU A 22 6.72 -4.47 -5.19
C LEU A 22 7.20 -3.13 -5.74
N GLN A 23 8.13 -3.12 -6.70
CA GLN A 23 8.58 -1.88 -7.32
C GLN A 23 7.44 -1.18 -8.09
N ASP A 24 6.63 -1.93 -8.84
CA ASP A 24 5.48 -1.37 -9.55
C ASP A 24 4.47 -0.75 -8.57
N ALA A 25 4.11 -1.47 -7.51
CA ALA A 25 3.19 -0.98 -6.48
C ALA A 25 3.72 0.29 -5.78
N LEU A 26 5.00 0.30 -5.41
CA LEU A 26 5.62 1.48 -4.79
C LEU A 26 5.67 2.67 -5.75
N ARG A 27 5.97 2.47 -7.04
CA ARG A 27 5.94 3.56 -8.02
C ARG A 27 4.53 4.12 -8.22
N ARG A 28 3.49 3.27 -8.25
CA ARG A 28 2.09 3.72 -8.28
C ARG A 28 1.73 4.56 -7.06
N PHE A 29 2.15 4.15 -5.86
CA PHE A 29 1.99 4.99 -4.65
C PHE A 29 2.72 6.32 -4.76
N LEU A 30 3.94 6.34 -5.31
CA LEU A 30 4.65 7.59 -5.53
C LEU A 30 3.87 8.50 -6.47
N VAL A 31 3.46 8.03 -7.65
CA VAL A 31 2.68 8.84 -8.59
C VAL A 31 1.38 9.34 -7.95
N HIS A 32 0.64 8.46 -7.28
CA HIS A 32 -0.65 8.78 -6.69
C HIS A 32 -0.60 9.68 -5.46
N PHE A 33 0.50 9.71 -4.70
CA PHE A 33 0.57 10.48 -3.45
C PHE A 33 1.58 11.63 -3.49
N SER A 34 2.25 11.88 -4.62
CA SER A 34 3.20 13.00 -4.76
C SER A 34 2.54 14.35 -4.98
N GLY A 35 1.23 14.40 -5.27
CA GLY A 35 0.47 15.65 -5.45
C GLY A 35 0.69 16.37 -6.79
N ASP A 36 1.60 15.87 -7.63
CA ASP A 36 1.87 16.42 -8.98
C ASP A 36 0.77 16.09 -10.00
N HIS A 37 -0.08 15.09 -9.69
CA HIS A 37 -1.23 14.73 -10.51
C HIS A 37 -2.52 15.26 -9.87
N PRO A 38 -3.42 15.90 -10.64
CA PRO A 38 -4.74 16.22 -10.14
C PRO A 38 -5.49 14.90 -9.89
N HIS A 39 -5.60 14.47 -8.63
CA HIS A 39 -6.35 13.27 -8.30
C HIS A 39 -7.84 13.58 -8.46
N THR A 40 -8.37 13.29 -9.64
CA THR A 40 -9.79 13.51 -9.98
C THR A 40 -10.63 12.29 -9.63
N HIS A 41 -10.54 11.81 -8.38
CA HIS A 41 -11.45 10.78 -7.88
C HIS A 41 -12.53 11.46 -7.03
N PRO A 42 -13.79 11.53 -7.53
CA PRO A 42 -14.87 12.12 -6.77
C PRO A 42 -15.02 11.42 -5.41
N GLY A 43 -14.94 12.18 -4.31
CA GLY A 43 -15.12 11.65 -2.95
C GLY A 43 -13.84 11.24 -2.20
N MET A 44 -12.67 11.30 -2.85
CA MET A 44 -11.38 11.07 -2.18
C MET A 44 -10.85 12.37 -1.56
N PRO A 45 -10.59 12.45 -0.24
CA PRO A 45 -9.75 13.50 0.31
C PRO A 45 -8.36 13.41 -0.32
N MET A 46 -7.83 14.53 -0.78
CA MET A 46 -6.47 14.63 -1.36
C MET A 46 -5.43 14.26 -0.29
N ALA A 47 -5.17 12.97 -0.11
CA ALA A 47 -4.15 12.45 0.77
C ALA A 47 -2.83 12.44 0.00
N VAL A 48 -1.88 13.29 0.39
CA VAL A 48 -0.56 13.39 -0.23
C VAL A 48 0.52 13.14 0.82
N PHE A 49 1.71 12.77 0.38
CA PHE A 49 2.87 12.75 1.25
C PHE A 49 3.21 14.16 1.75
N LYS A 50 3.30 14.35 3.07
CA LYS A 50 3.63 15.65 3.67
C LYS A 50 5.14 15.92 3.72
N ASP A 51 5.90 14.94 4.21
CA ASP A 51 7.35 15.05 4.45
C ASP A 51 8.16 14.19 3.45
N GLY A 52 7.61 14.00 2.25
CA GLY A 52 8.12 13.07 1.23
C GLY A 52 7.63 11.63 1.39
N PRO A 53 7.98 10.74 0.43
CA PRO A 53 7.47 9.37 0.41
C PRO A 53 7.84 8.59 1.67
N GLY A 54 6.83 8.14 2.39
CA GLY A 54 7.01 7.37 3.61
C GLY A 54 5.99 6.26 3.73
N TYR A 55 6.47 5.05 4.04
CA TYR A 55 5.62 3.91 4.32
C TYR A 55 6.23 3.03 5.40
N ASN A 56 5.37 2.32 6.11
CA ASN A 56 5.76 1.19 6.94
C ASN A 56 5.52 -0.10 6.15
N PHE A 57 6.24 -1.16 6.49
CA PHE A 57 6.00 -2.48 5.91
C PHE A 57 6.00 -3.57 6.96
N TYR A 58 5.32 -4.68 6.66
CA TYR A 58 5.27 -5.85 7.51
C TYR A 58 5.15 -7.11 6.65
N ILE A 59 5.98 -8.11 6.93
CA ILE A 59 5.88 -9.44 6.35
C ILE A 59 5.25 -10.34 7.40
N HIS A 60 4.08 -10.90 7.08
CA HIS A 60 3.43 -11.86 7.97
C HIS A 60 4.28 -13.13 8.07
N HIS A 61 4.67 -13.50 9.28
CA HIS A 61 5.62 -14.60 9.52
C HIS A 61 5.00 -15.99 9.48
N GLY A 62 3.67 -16.11 9.49
CA GLY A 62 2.96 -17.39 9.44
C GLY A 62 2.89 -18.02 8.05
N LYS A 63 2.19 -19.16 7.96
CA LYS A 63 1.76 -19.72 6.67
C LYS A 63 0.86 -18.74 5.94
N ASP A 64 0.79 -18.89 4.61
CA ASP A 64 0.02 -17.98 3.75
C ASP A 64 0.47 -16.53 3.92
N TRP A 65 1.79 -16.36 4.00
CA TRP A 65 2.42 -15.07 4.22
C TRP A 65 1.99 -14.02 3.19
N TYR A 66 2.04 -12.76 3.60
CA TYR A 66 1.83 -11.61 2.75
C TYR A 66 2.78 -10.49 3.15
N LEU A 67 3.09 -9.62 2.19
CA LEU A 67 3.75 -8.34 2.42
C LEU A 67 2.67 -7.25 2.49
N ARG A 68 2.64 -6.49 3.58
CA ARG A 68 1.78 -5.33 3.74
C ARG A 68 2.63 -4.07 3.64
N ILE A 69 2.20 -3.13 2.80
CA ILE A 69 2.75 -1.78 2.71
C ILE A 69 1.69 -0.81 3.23
N ILE A 70 2.10 0.13 4.08
CA ILE A 70 1.19 1.11 4.72
C ILE A 70 1.77 2.52 4.47
N PRO A 71 1.28 3.24 3.44
CA PRO A 71 1.65 4.63 3.20
C PRO A 71 1.31 5.52 4.40
N ARG A 72 2.23 6.39 4.80
CA ARG A 72 2.01 7.34 5.90
C ARG A 72 1.38 8.63 5.37
N LEU A 73 0.06 8.62 5.25
CA LEU A 73 -0.71 9.74 4.68
C LEU A 73 -1.41 10.58 5.76
N ILE A 74 -1.85 9.95 6.85
CA ILE A 74 -2.70 10.57 7.88
C ILE A 74 -2.08 10.30 9.26
N HIS A 75 -2.15 11.30 10.15
CA HIS A 75 -1.79 11.13 11.56
C HIS A 75 -2.98 10.56 12.34
N ARG A 76 -2.71 9.54 13.17
CA ARG A 76 -3.70 8.96 14.08
C ARG A 76 -4.13 10.01 15.12
N ALA A 77 -5.43 10.15 15.35
CA ALA A 77 -5.97 11.05 16.35
C ALA A 77 -6.30 10.30 17.66
N GLY A 78 -6.93 11.00 18.61
CA GLY A 78 -7.23 10.44 19.94
C GLY A 78 -8.07 9.16 19.92
N PHE A 79 -8.95 8.99 18.92
CA PHE A 79 -9.75 7.78 18.78
C PHE A 79 -8.89 6.57 18.40
N GLU A 80 -8.07 6.68 17.35
CA GLU A 80 -7.25 5.57 16.88
C GLU A 80 -6.13 5.23 17.86
N LEU A 81 -5.59 6.24 18.56
CA LEU A 81 -4.61 6.05 19.62
C LEU A 81 -5.22 5.42 20.87
N GLY A 82 -6.42 5.85 21.27
CA GLY A 82 -7.09 5.39 22.48
C GLY A 82 -7.70 3.99 22.35
N THR A 83 -8.17 3.62 21.16
CA THR A 83 -8.86 2.33 20.92
C THR A 83 -7.97 1.29 20.22
N GLY A 84 -6.91 1.74 19.54
CA GLY A 84 -6.12 0.88 18.65
C GLY A 84 -6.81 0.56 17.31
N ILE A 85 -8.05 1.00 17.11
CA ILE A 85 -8.81 0.81 15.86
C ILE A 85 -8.30 1.79 14.80
N SER A 86 -8.28 1.36 13.54
CA SER A 86 -8.04 2.22 12.39
C SER A 86 -9.34 2.46 11.63
N VAL A 87 -9.58 3.69 11.22
CA VAL A 87 -10.71 4.06 10.36
C VAL A 87 -10.19 4.30 8.95
N ASN A 88 -10.70 3.55 7.99
CA ASN A 88 -10.45 3.80 6.58
C ASN A 88 -11.60 4.61 5.99
N ILE A 89 -11.26 5.65 5.24
CA ILE A 89 -12.20 6.58 4.60
C ILE A 89 -12.52 6.21 3.13
N ILE A 90 -11.88 5.16 2.61
CA ILE A 90 -11.98 4.72 1.21
C ILE A 90 -12.29 3.22 1.22
N ASP A 91 -13.22 2.79 0.37
CA ASP A 91 -13.51 1.38 0.16
C ASP A 91 -12.29 0.69 -0.51
N PRO A 92 -11.87 -0.50 -0.07
CA PRO A 92 -10.75 -1.20 -0.67
C PRO A 92 -10.92 -1.48 -2.18
N ALA A 93 -12.15 -1.62 -2.70
CA ALA A 93 -12.40 -1.78 -4.12
C ALA A 93 -12.04 -0.50 -4.91
N ASP A 94 -12.55 0.65 -4.44
CA ASP A 94 -12.24 1.94 -5.05
C ASP A 94 -10.73 2.21 -5.01
N ALA A 95 -10.07 1.96 -3.87
CA ALA A 95 -8.63 2.13 -3.74
C ALA A 95 -7.83 1.25 -4.73
N ALA A 96 -8.31 0.04 -5.01
CA ALA A 96 -7.67 -0.88 -5.95
C ALA A 96 -7.79 -0.38 -7.40
N ASP A 97 -8.97 0.09 -7.80
CA ASP A 97 -9.20 0.62 -9.15
C ASP A 97 -8.36 1.90 -9.38
N ILE A 98 -8.34 2.80 -8.41
CA ILE A 98 -7.53 4.02 -8.44
C ILE A 98 -6.06 3.71 -8.69
N LEU A 99 -5.46 2.83 -7.88
CA LEU A 99 -4.04 2.49 -8.02
C LEU A 99 -3.73 1.73 -9.32
N LYS A 100 -4.71 1.01 -9.87
CA LYS A 100 -4.56 0.29 -11.14
C LYS A 100 -4.44 1.24 -12.33
N GLU A 101 -5.15 2.37 -12.27
CA GLU A 101 -5.12 3.41 -13.31
C GLU A 101 -3.82 4.21 -13.32
N GLU A 102 -3.09 4.25 -12.20
CA GLU A 102 -1.79 4.90 -12.10
C GLU A 102 -0.75 4.22 -13.00
N LYS A 103 -0.16 5.00 -13.90
CA LYS A 103 0.84 4.52 -14.87
C LYS A 103 2.20 5.11 -14.53
N PRO A 104 3.02 4.42 -13.71
CA PRO A 104 4.38 4.86 -13.48
C PRO A 104 5.19 4.81 -14.79
N LYS A 105 5.98 5.86 -15.02
CA LYS A 105 6.91 5.95 -16.16
C LYS A 105 8.10 5.01 -16.00
#